data_AF-A0A8K0Y3N0-F1
#
_entry.id   AF-A0A8K0Y3N0-F1
#
_cell.length_a   1.000
_cell.length_b   1.000
_cell.length_c   1.000
_cell.angle_alpha   90.00
_cell.angle_beta   90.00
_cell.angle_gamma   90.00
#
_symmetry.space_group_name_H-M   'P 1'
#
loop_
_entity.id
_entity.type
_entity.pdbx_description
1 polymer ?
#
loop_
_entity_poly.entity_id
_entity_poly.type
_entity_poly.pdbx_seq_one_letter_code
_entity_poly.pdbx_strand_id
1 'polypeptide(L)' 'MDAKRKQSLKIIITLAIVWFAAALPVPFLWSNPDPQHPEQYKVYLEIAAIVSIPFIAMGVVWTLKPELATRGSR' A
#
# COMPACT_ATOMS: atom_id res chain seq x y z
N MET A 1 -26.30 -5.47 5.01
CA MET A 1 -24.84 -5.50 5.26
C MET A 1 -24.61 -5.13 6.72
N ASP A 2 -23.92 -5.97 7.49
CA ASP A 2 -23.61 -5.67 8.89
C ASP A 2 -22.81 -4.37 9.05
N ALA A 3 -23.15 -3.57 10.07
CA ALA A 3 -22.49 -2.28 10.36
C ALA A 3 -20.96 -2.43 10.48
N LYS A 4 -20.51 -3.57 11.02
CA LYS A 4 -19.11 -3.95 11.17
C LYS A 4 -18.39 -4.14 9.84
N ARG A 5 -19.04 -4.81 8.87
CA ARG A 5 -18.52 -4.97 7.50
C ARG A 5 -18.38 -3.62 6.80
N LYS A 6 -19.35 -2.71 7.00
CA LYS A 6 -19.33 -1.35 6.44
C LYS A 6 -18.16 -0.52 6.97
N GLN A 7 -17.83 -0.65 8.26
CA GLN A 7 -16.69 0.03 8.87
C GLN A 7 -15.34 -0.51 8.37
N SER A 8 -15.17 -1.83 8.30
CA SER A 8 -13.96 -2.44 7.73
C SER A 8 -13.75 -2.01 6.27
N LEU A 9 -14.82 -1.96 5.47
CA LEU A 9 -14.76 -1.49 4.09
C LEU A 9 -14.26 -0.04 4.00
N LYS A 10 -14.80 0.85 4.85
CA LYS A 10 -14.36 2.25 4.91
C LYS A 10 -12.87 2.37 5.21
N ILE A 11 -12.36 1.59 6.16
CA ILE A 11 -10.94 1.60 6.53
C ILE A 11 -10.07 1.16 5.36
N ILE A 12 -10.44 0.06 4.68
CA ILE A 12 -9.70 -0.46 3.53
C ILE A 12 -9.70 0.56 2.38
N ILE A 13 -10.83 1.19 2.09
CA ILE A 13 -10.95 2.20 1.05
C ILE A 13 -10.08 3.42 1.38
N THR A 14 -10.12 3.91 2.62
CA THR A 14 -9.25 5.01 3.06
C THR A 14 -7.78 4.64 2.93
N LEU A 15 -7.39 3.42 3.33
CA LEU A 15 -6.02 2.95 3.23
C LEU A 15 -5.54 2.83 1.77
N ALA A 16 -6.41 2.35 0.88
CA ALA A 16 -6.13 2.26 -0.55
C ALA A 16 -5.95 3.63 -1.20
N ILE A 17 -6.74 4.63 -0.81
CA ILE A 17 -6.60 6.01 -1.28
C ILE A 17 -5.27 6.62 -0.81
N VAL A 18 -4.93 6.45 0.46
CA VAL A 18 -3.65 6.93 1.02
C VAL A 18 -2.47 6.25 0.34
N TRP A 19 -2.56 4.95 0.10
CA TRP A 19 -1.54 4.21 -0.65
C TRP A 19 -1.40 4.72 -2.09
N PHE A 20 -2.52 4.88 -2.80
CA PHE A 20 -2.50 5.37 -4.18
C PHE A 20 -1.93 6.79 -4.28
N ALA A 21 -2.29 7.67 -3.35
CA ALA A 21 -1.72 9.02 -3.27
C ALA A 21 -0.21 9.01 -2.97
N ALA A 22 0.24 8.11 -2.10
CA ALA A 22 1.67 7.94 -1.80
C ALA A 22 2.46 7.28 -2.94
N ALA A 23 1.83 6.43 -3.74
CA ALA A 23 2.43 5.77 -4.91
C ALA A 23 2.37 6.64 -6.18
N LEU A 24 1.48 7.62 -6.24
CA LEU A 24 1.31 8.55 -7.36
C LEU A 24 2.61 9.25 -7.81
N PRO A 25 3.54 9.69 -6.95
CA PRO A 25 4.80 10.27 -7.41
C PRO A 25 5.73 9.27 -8.11
N VAL A 26 5.57 7.95 -7.91
CA VAL A 26 6.50 6.94 -8.43
C VAL A 26 6.57 6.90 -9.97
N PRO A 27 5.45 6.91 -10.73
CA PRO A 27 5.50 7.00 -12.18
C PRO A 27 6.07 8.32 -12.72
N PHE A 28 5.84 9.45 -12.04
CA PHE A 28 6.37 10.75 -12.48
C PHE A 28 7.90 10.81 -12.36
N LEU A 29 8.48 10.08 -11.41
CA LEU A 29 9.94 9.93 -11.26
C LEU A 29 10.58 9.16 -12.42
N TRP A 30 9.81 8.35 -13.17
CA TRP A 30 10.32 7.65 -14.34
C TRP A 30 10.37 8.55 -15.59
N SER A 31 9.46 9.53 -15.69
CA SER A 31 9.35 10.41 -16.87
C SER A 31 10.38 11.54 -16.91
N ASN A 32 10.88 11.99 -15.75
CA ASN A 32 11.94 12.99 -15.63
C ASN A 32 13.14 12.40 -14.87
N PRO A 33 14.01 11.62 -15.54
CA PRO A 33 15.27 11.22 -14.96
C PRO A 33 16.21 12.44 -15.05
N ASP A 34 16.10 13.38 -14.12
CA ASP A 34 17.16 14.38 -14.00
C ASP A 34 18.36 13.70 -13.31
N PRO A 35 19.48 13.45 -14.02
CA PRO A 35 20.67 12.84 -13.43
C PRO A 35 21.34 13.72 -12.38
N GLN A 36 20.87 14.96 -12.14
CA GLN A 36 21.43 15.90 -11.17
C GLN A 36 21.10 15.56 -9.70
N HIS A 37 20.10 14.70 -9.42
CA HIS A 37 19.63 14.41 -8.06
C HIS A 37 19.58 12.91 -7.70
N PRO A 38 20.70 12.18 -7.77
CA PRO A 38 20.78 10.75 -7.42
C PRO A 38 20.34 10.46 -5.98
N GLU A 39 20.53 11.41 -5.07
CA GLU A 39 20.09 11.32 -3.67
C GLU A 39 18.56 11.32 -3.53
N GLN A 40 17.84 12.13 -4.33
CA GLN A 40 16.38 12.16 -4.31
C GLN A 40 15.81 10.86 -4.86
N TYR A 41 16.37 10.35 -5.97
CA TYR A 41 15.99 9.06 -6.54
C TYR A 41 16.13 7.91 -5.52
N LYS A 42 17.25 7.86 -4.78
CA LYS A 42 17.48 6.85 -3.73
C LYS A 42 16.45 6.97 -2.60
N VAL A 43 16.14 8.20 -2.16
CA VAL A 43 15.14 8.45 -1.12
C VAL A 43 13.75 7.97 -1.55
N TYR A 44 13.34 8.22 -2.80
CA TYR A 44 12.06 7.74 -3.30
C TYR A 44 11.99 6.21 -3.39
N LEU A 45 13.07 5.55 -3.82
CA LEU A 45 13.18 4.10 -3.82
C LEU A 45 13.05 3.50 -2.41
N GLU A 46 13.71 4.11 -1.43
CA GLU A 46 13.63 3.70 -0.02
C GLU A 46 12.21 3.87 0.54
N ILE A 47 11.56 5.01 0.27
CA ILE A 47 10.17 5.26 0.68
C ILE A 47 9.23 4.25 0.04
N ALA A 48 9.34 4.01 -1.27
CA ALA A 48 8.50 3.04 -1.97
C ALA A 48 8.68 1.62 -1.41
N ALA A 49 9.92 1.23 -1.12
CA ALA A 49 10.22 -0.07 -0.50
C ALA A 49 9.55 -0.19 0.88
N ILE A 50 9.76 0.78 1.77
CA ILE A 50 9.20 0.75 3.14
C ILE A 50 7.67 0.78 3.13
N VAL A 51 7.08 1.66 2.32
CA VAL A 51 5.61 1.79 2.22
C VAL A 51 4.98 0.52 1.64
N SER A 52 5.68 -0.23 0.77
CA SER A 52 5.15 -1.47 0.18
C SER A 52 5.07 -2.65 1.16
N ILE A 53 5.91 -2.68 2.21
CA ILE A 53 6.01 -3.79 3.19
C ILE A 53 4.64 -4.17 3.79
N PRO A 54 3.84 -3.26 4.38
CA PRO A 54 2.55 -3.63 4.98
C PRO A 54 1.55 -4.18 3.94
N PHE A 55 1.59 -3.73 2.69
CA PHE A 55 0.67 -4.20 1.63
C PHE A 55 1.07 -5.59 1.14
N ILE A 56 2.37 -5.83 0.93
CA ILE A 56 2.89 -7.15 0.56
C ILE A 56 2.63 -8.14 1.70
N ALA A 57 2.93 -7.76 2.94
CA ALA A 57 2.67 -8.60 4.11
C ALA A 57 1.18 -8.96 4.20
N MET A 58 0.27 -8.01 3.96
CA MET A 58 -1.17 -8.27 3.97
C MET A 58 -1.61 -9.20 2.83
N GLY A 59 -1.08 -9.00 1.61
CA GLY A 59 -1.35 -9.89 0.47
C GLY A 59 -0.86 -11.33 0.69
N VAL A 60 0.33 -11.48 1.30
CA VAL A 60 0.89 -12.77 1.70
C VAL A 60 0.01 -13.44 2.75
N VAL A 61 -0.40 -12.71 3.79
CA VAL A 61 -1.29 -13.25 4.84
C VAL A 61 -2.63 -13.67 4.23
N TRP A 62 -3.23 -12.89 3.33
CA TRP A 62 -4.46 -13.27 2.64
C TRP A 62 -4.31 -14.53 1.77
N THR A 63 -3.13 -14.77 1.21
CA THR A 63 -2.90 -15.93 0.33
C THR A 63 -2.59 -17.20 1.12
N LEU A 64 -1.79 -17.10 2.18
CA LEU A 64 -1.31 -18.27 2.94
C LEU A 64 -2.23 -18.65 4.11
N LYS A 65 -2.81 -17.64 4.78
CA LYS A 65 -3.67 -17.82 5.96
C LYS A 65 -4.80 -16.80 5.92
N PRO A 66 -5.72 -16.91 4.93
CA PRO A 66 -6.84 -15.99 4.78
C PRO A 66 -7.66 -15.85 6.07
N GLU A 67 -7.70 -16.87 6.92
CA GLU A 67 -8.35 -16.89 8.23
C GLU A 67 -7.78 -15.89 9.25
N LEU A 68 -6.52 -15.46 9.10
CA LEU A 68 -5.91 -14.44 9.97
C LEU A 68 -6.25 -13.01 9.51
N ALA A 69 -6.56 -12.84 8.23
CA ALA A 69 -6.87 -11.54 7.64
C ALA A 69 -8.36 -11.40 7.25
N THR A 70 -9.16 -12.44 7.44
CA THR A 70 -10.62 -12.38 7.49
C THR A 70 -11.08 -12.85 8.87
N ARG A 71 -11.71 -11.96 9.63
CA ARG A 71 -12.27 -12.30 10.94
C ARG A 71 -13.26 -13.45 10.74
N GLY A 72 -12.93 -14.62 11.31
CA GLY A 72 -13.68 -15.87 11.17
C GLY A 72 -15.19 -15.64 11.21
N SER A 73 -15.85 -16.09 10.15
CA SER A 73 -17.31 -16.19 10.06
C SER A 73 -17.78 -17.32 10.98
N ARG A 74 -17.94 -17.02 12.28
CA ARG A 74 -18.89 -17.68 13.18
C ARG A 74 -19.46 -16.65 14.13
#